data_AF-W9I3K3-F1
#
_entry.id   AF-W9I3K3-F1
#
_cell.length_a   1.000
_cell.length_b   1.000
_cell.length_c   1.000
_cell.angle_alpha   90.00
_cell.angle_beta   90.00
_cell.angle_gamma   90.00
#
_symmetry.space_group_name_H-M   'P 1'
#
loop_
_entity.id
_entity.type
_entity.pdbx_description
1 polymer ?
#
loop_
_entity_poly.entity_id
_entity_poly.type
_entity_poly.pdbx_seq_one_letter_code
_entity_poly.pdbx_strand_id
1 'polypeptide(L)'
;MISYSSAIGRQQGKADTDNNGLARYMLKIETPAGIKSGNEPDLSLQYSQGTPNGIIGLSWVLGGVSSIYLGAPKVVYGKVNPPPPDYDTSKPKLIMDGLDLLNIDGEYNGPQTVYTTEINNTGLQVK
;
A
#
# COMPACT_ATOMS: atom_id res chain seq x y z
N MET A 1 41.96 7.91 -13.80
CA MET A 1 40.78 8.69 -14.21
C MET A 1 39.63 7.71 -14.27
N ILE A 2 38.66 7.81 -13.36
CA ILE A 2 37.50 6.90 -13.33
C ILE A 2 36.60 7.30 -14.51
N SER A 3 36.46 6.43 -15.49
CA SER A 3 35.53 6.60 -16.59
C SER A 3 34.12 6.25 -16.12
N TYR A 4 33.26 7.26 -15.97
CA TYR A 4 31.82 7.03 -15.87
C TYR A 4 31.34 6.64 -17.27
N SER A 5 31.18 5.33 -17.52
CA SER A 5 30.47 4.88 -18.71
C SER A 5 29.09 5.52 -18.71
N SER A 6 28.75 6.26 -19.76
CA SER A 6 27.39 6.78 -19.96
C SER A 6 26.41 5.61 -19.89
N ALA A 7 25.40 5.70 -19.02
CA ALA A 7 24.39 4.67 -18.78
C ALA A 7 23.38 4.55 -19.94
N ILE A 8 23.88 4.47 -21.18
CA ILE A 8 23.08 4.29 -22.38
C ILE A 8 22.37 2.94 -22.26
N GLY A 9 21.03 2.97 -22.29
CA GLY A 9 20.19 1.79 -22.15
C GLY A 9 19.82 1.39 -20.72
N ARG A 10 20.28 2.11 -19.69
CA ARG A 10 19.81 1.86 -18.32
C ARG A 10 18.39 2.39 -18.14
N GLN A 11 17.54 1.62 -17.48
CA GLN A 11 16.19 2.05 -17.17
C GLN A 11 16.21 3.38 -16.41
N GLN A 12 15.50 4.38 -16.93
CA GLN A 12 15.34 5.67 -16.28
C GLN A 12 14.03 5.68 -15.49
N GLY A 13 14.06 6.25 -14.29
CA GLY A 13 12.84 6.47 -13.53
C GLY A 13 12.13 7.74 -13.96
N LYS A 14 10.86 7.88 -13.56
CA LYS A 14 10.04 9.07 -13.77
C LYS A 14 10.12 9.95 -12.52
N ALA A 15 10.55 11.19 -12.67
CA ALA A 15 10.37 12.23 -11.65
C ALA A 15 9.03 12.94 -11.85
N ASP A 16 8.38 13.32 -10.76
CA ASP A 16 7.07 14.01 -10.78
C ASP A 16 6.90 14.90 -9.53
N THR A 17 5.90 15.75 -9.53
CA THR A 17 5.48 16.53 -8.35
C THR A 17 3.98 16.33 -8.17
N ASP A 18 3.54 15.98 -6.96
CA ASP A 18 2.12 15.77 -6.71
C ASP A 18 1.33 17.10 -6.56
N ASN A 19 0.01 16.99 -6.40
CA ASN A 19 -0.88 18.14 -6.25
C ASN A 19 -0.62 18.96 -4.97
N ASN A 20 0.16 18.43 -4.02
CA ASN A 20 0.56 19.11 -2.79
C ASN A 20 1.96 19.71 -2.90
N GLY A 21 2.62 19.63 -4.06
CA GLY A 21 3.97 20.13 -4.28
C GLY A 21 5.08 19.20 -3.78
N LEU A 22 4.78 17.94 -3.47
CA LEU A 22 5.78 16.97 -2.98
C LEU A 22 6.52 16.32 -4.14
N ALA A 23 7.85 16.25 -4.02
CA ALA A 23 8.69 15.58 -5.00
C ALA A 23 8.49 14.06 -4.97
N ARG A 24 8.38 13.46 -6.15
CA ARG A 24 8.20 12.02 -6.36
C ARG A 24 9.17 11.48 -7.39
N TYR A 25 9.59 10.23 -7.20
CA TYR A 25 10.36 9.49 -8.21
C TYR A 25 9.92 8.03 -8.25
N MET A 26 9.87 7.43 -9.42
CA MET A 26 9.50 6.03 -9.59
C MET A 26 10.43 5.35 -10.58
N LEU A 27 11.04 4.24 -10.18
CA LEU A 27 11.86 3.39 -11.03
C LEU A 27 11.29 1.98 -11.01
N LYS A 28 10.80 1.48 -12.15
CA LYS A 28 10.36 0.08 -12.28
C LYS A 28 11.51 -0.89 -12.02
N ILE A 29 11.23 -2.04 -11.46
CA ILE A 29 12.19 -3.12 -11.29
C ILE A 29 11.92 -4.11 -12.41
N GLU A 30 12.94 -4.44 -13.20
CA GLU A 30 12.83 -5.49 -14.21
C GLU A 30 12.71 -6.84 -13.52
N THR A 31 11.59 -7.51 -13.76
CA THR A 31 11.32 -8.84 -13.21
C THR A 31 11.29 -9.87 -14.33
N PRO A 32 11.73 -11.12 -14.07
CA PRO A 32 11.57 -12.20 -15.02
C PRO A 32 10.10 -12.41 -15.39
N ALA A 33 9.84 -12.75 -16.65
CA ALA A 33 8.51 -13.13 -17.09
C ALA A 33 8.04 -14.40 -16.37
N GLY A 34 6.74 -14.46 -16.04
CA GLY A 34 6.11 -15.66 -15.54
C GLY A 34 5.89 -16.73 -16.63
N ILE A 35 5.40 -17.91 -16.21
CA ILE A 35 5.06 -19.01 -17.13
C ILE A 35 3.99 -18.60 -18.16
N LYS A 36 3.12 -17.65 -17.80
CA LYS A 36 2.14 -17.03 -18.71
C LYS A 36 2.44 -15.54 -18.82
N SER A 37 2.20 -14.97 -20.00
CA SER A 37 2.32 -13.52 -20.23
C SER A 37 1.47 -12.74 -19.23
N GLY A 38 2.06 -11.76 -18.56
CA GLY A 38 1.40 -10.93 -17.55
C GLY A 38 1.46 -11.50 -16.13
N ASN A 39 2.04 -12.68 -15.92
CA ASN A 39 2.25 -13.29 -14.60
C ASN A 39 3.64 -12.97 -14.05
N GLU A 40 4.07 -11.72 -14.17
CA GLU A 40 5.30 -11.20 -13.59
C GLU A 40 4.96 -10.19 -12.47
N PRO A 41 5.77 -10.10 -11.40
CA PRO A 41 5.56 -9.09 -10.38
C PRO A 41 5.75 -7.67 -10.94
N ASP A 42 4.79 -6.77 -10.72
CA ASP A 42 4.96 -5.36 -11.09
C ASP A 42 5.60 -4.56 -9.95
N LEU A 43 6.93 -4.64 -9.83
CA LEU A 43 7.67 -4.03 -8.74
C LEU A 43 8.30 -2.68 -9.15
N SER A 44 8.43 -1.77 -8.18
CA SER A 44 9.10 -0.48 -8.39
C SER A 44 9.77 0.05 -7.12
N LEU A 45 10.85 0.81 -7.27
CA LEU A 45 11.37 1.69 -6.22
C LEU A 45 10.66 3.03 -6.34
N GLN A 46 9.99 3.44 -5.28
CA GLN A 46 9.24 4.70 -5.25
C GLN A 46 9.77 5.61 -4.16
N TYR A 47 10.03 6.86 -4.52
CA TYR A 47 10.34 7.93 -3.61
C TYR A 47 9.12 8.86 -3.51
N SER A 48 8.79 9.25 -2.29
CA SER A 48 7.85 10.33 -2.01
C SER A 48 8.36 11.17 -0.84
N GLN A 49 8.54 12.46 -1.10
CA GLN A 49 9.00 13.40 -0.09
C GLN A 49 8.07 13.39 1.13
N GLY A 50 8.66 13.28 2.33
CA GLY A 50 7.93 13.31 3.59
C GLY A 50 7.38 11.96 4.06
N THR A 51 7.58 10.88 3.29
CA THR A 51 7.24 9.53 3.77
C THR A 51 8.23 9.08 4.87
N PRO A 52 7.76 8.43 5.95
CA PRO A 52 8.62 7.92 7.01
C PRO A 52 9.69 6.94 6.52
N ASN A 53 10.67 6.67 7.38
CA ASN A 53 11.70 5.67 7.10
C ASN A 53 11.11 4.26 7.00
N GLY A 54 11.52 3.51 5.98
CA GLY A 54 11.07 2.14 5.73
C GLY A 54 12.22 1.16 5.52
N ILE A 55 11.88 -0.04 5.03
CA ILE A 55 12.84 -1.14 4.80
C ILE A 55 13.95 -0.83 3.80
N ILE A 56 13.75 0.17 2.94
CA ILE A 56 14.72 0.60 1.92
C ILE A 56 15.18 2.05 2.10
N GLY A 57 14.93 2.63 3.28
CA GLY A 57 15.41 3.97 3.66
C GLY A 57 14.32 5.04 3.72
N LEU A 58 14.76 6.27 4.03
CA LEU A 58 13.89 7.41 4.26
C LEU A 58 13.24 7.85 2.94
N SER A 59 11.92 8.07 2.98
CA SER A 59 11.13 8.48 1.83
C SER A 59 11.07 7.48 0.67
N TRP A 60 11.65 6.29 0.82
CA TRP A 60 11.65 5.23 -0.19
C TRP A 60 10.75 4.06 0.23
N VAL A 61 9.98 3.55 -0.72
CA VAL A 61 9.13 2.37 -0.57
C VAL A 61 9.25 1.43 -1.77
N LEU A 62 9.13 0.13 -1.54
CA LEU A 62 8.97 -0.87 -2.58
C LEU A 62 7.49 -0.87 -3.00
N GLY A 63 7.20 -0.50 -4.24
CA GLY A 63 5.88 -0.60 -4.83
C GLY A 63 5.60 -1.98 -5.42
N GLY A 64 4.31 -2.31 -5.62
CA GLY A 64 3.87 -3.60 -6.15
C GLY A 64 3.69 -4.69 -5.10
N VAL A 65 3.87 -4.36 -3.83
CA VAL A 65 3.58 -5.24 -2.69
C VAL A 65 2.28 -4.81 -2.03
N SER A 66 1.43 -5.78 -1.74
CA SER A 66 0.22 -5.60 -0.93
C SER A 66 0.46 -6.19 0.46
N SER A 67 -0.10 -5.56 1.49
CA SER A 67 0.04 -6.04 2.85
C SER A 67 -1.22 -5.79 3.67
N ILE A 68 -1.48 -6.74 4.57
CA ILE A 68 -2.46 -6.58 5.65
C ILE A 68 -1.69 -6.48 6.96
N TYR A 69 -1.99 -5.46 7.76
CA TYR A 69 -1.35 -5.23 9.05
C TYR A 69 -2.32 -4.67 10.08
N LEU A 70 -1.92 -4.70 11.35
CA LEU A 70 -2.65 -4.09 12.44
C LEU A 70 -2.26 -2.62 12.57
N GLY A 71 -3.21 -1.72 12.36
CA GLY A 71 -3.09 -0.29 12.62
C GLY A 71 -3.63 0.10 13.98
N ALA A 72 -3.32 1.35 14.37
CA ALA A 72 -3.89 1.95 15.56
C ALA A 72 -5.43 1.90 15.52
N PRO A 73 -6.10 1.78 16.68
CA PRO A 73 -7.55 1.87 16.75
C PRO A 73 -8.04 3.18 16.13
N LYS A 74 -9.03 3.11 15.23
CA LYS A 74 -9.64 4.27 14.59
C LYS A 74 -11.14 4.12 14.59
N VAL A 75 -11.83 5.15 15.06
CA VAL A 75 -13.28 5.28 14.84
C VAL A 75 -13.47 5.57 13.35
N VAL A 76 -13.52 4.52 12.54
CA VAL A 76 -13.84 4.64 11.12
C VAL A 76 -15.36 4.73 11.03
N TYR A 77 -15.87 5.95 11.25
CA TYR A 77 -17.21 6.34 10.81
C TYR A 77 -17.14 7.82 10.42
N GLY A 78 -17.38 8.08 9.14
CA GLY A 78 -17.25 9.40 8.54
C GLY A 78 -18.09 10.43 9.29
N LYS A 79 -17.42 11.33 10.03
CA LYS A 79 -17.79 12.67 10.54
C LYS A 79 -19.21 12.95 11.10
N VAL A 80 -20.14 11.99 11.09
CA VAL A 80 -21.55 12.17 11.49
C VAL A 80 -22.16 10.99 12.23
N ASN A 81 -21.53 9.80 12.25
CA ASN A 81 -22.03 8.65 13.02
C ASN A 81 -21.09 8.34 14.20
N PRO A 82 -21.57 8.39 15.46
CA PRO A 82 -20.78 7.92 16.59
C PRO A 82 -20.45 6.43 16.42
N PRO A 83 -19.31 5.98 16.97
CA PRO A 83 -18.98 4.56 16.96
C PRO A 83 -20.13 3.74 17.60
N PRO A 84 -20.37 2.50 17.16
CA PRO A 84 -21.31 1.59 17.81
C PRO A 84 -21.05 1.51 19.33
N PRO A 85 -22.08 1.26 20.17
CA PRO A 85 -21.92 1.22 21.63
C PRO A 85 -20.87 0.24 22.15
N ASP A 86 -20.56 -0.80 21.38
CA ASP A 86 -19.59 -1.85 21.63
C ASP A 86 -18.22 -1.61 20.95
N TYR A 87 -18.01 -0.44 20.36
CA TYR A 87 -16.76 -0.10 19.70
C TYR A 87 -15.62 0.04 20.72
N ASP A 88 -14.69 -0.90 20.65
CA ASP A 88 -13.50 -0.90 21.49
C ASP A 88 -12.38 -0.04 20.87
N THR A 89 -12.16 1.14 21.46
CA THR A 89 -11.07 2.07 21.07
C THR A 89 -9.67 1.57 21.42
N SER A 90 -9.54 0.44 22.12
CA SER A 90 -8.24 -0.16 22.45
C SER A 90 -7.82 -1.25 21.46
N LYS A 91 -8.75 -1.76 20.63
CA LYS A 91 -8.46 -2.85 19.69
C LYS A 91 -7.90 -2.34 18.36
N PRO A 92 -6.75 -2.86 17.92
CA PRO A 92 -6.17 -2.48 16.63
C PRO A 92 -7.08 -2.92 15.47
N LYS A 93 -7.01 -2.18 14.36
CA LYS A 93 -7.80 -2.44 13.16
C LYS A 93 -6.95 -3.05 12.06
N LEU A 94 -7.51 -3.97 11.29
CA LEU A 94 -6.88 -4.54 10.11
C LEU A 94 -6.90 -3.49 9.01
N ILE A 95 -5.74 -3.27 8.39
CA ILE A 95 -5.55 -2.31 7.30
C ILE A 95 -4.92 -3.06 6.14
N MET A 96 -5.50 -2.93 4.95
CA MET A 96 -4.95 -3.41 3.69
C MET A 96 -4.52 -2.23 2.84
N ASP A 97 -3.23 -2.12 2.54
CA ASP A 97 -2.68 -1.09 1.64
C ASP A 97 -3.07 0.36 2.03
N GLY A 98 -3.24 0.60 3.34
CA GLY A 98 -3.65 1.89 3.90
C GLY A 98 -5.16 2.09 4.04
N LEU A 99 -5.98 1.16 3.56
CA LEU A 99 -7.44 1.16 3.70
C LEU A 99 -7.87 0.28 4.86
N ASP A 100 -8.77 0.77 5.71
CA ASP A 100 -9.32 0.00 6.81
C ASP A 100 -10.19 -1.17 6.27
N LEU A 101 -9.99 -2.37 6.83
CA LEU A 101 -10.76 -3.55 6.53
C LEU A 101 -11.98 -3.63 7.46
N LEU A 102 -13.16 -3.58 6.86
CA LEU A 102 -14.47 -3.66 7.51
C LEU A 102 -14.92 -5.11 7.52
N ASN A 103 -15.14 -5.66 8.70
CA ASN A 103 -15.73 -7.00 8.86
C ASN A 103 -17.20 -6.97 8.38
N ILE A 104 -17.54 -7.88 7.48
CA ILE A 104 -18.88 -8.01 6.90
C ILE A 104 -19.52 -9.38 7.16
N ASP A 105 -18.73 -10.37 7.58
CA ASP A 105 -19.21 -11.71 7.98
C ASP A 105 -18.21 -12.38 8.95
N GLY A 106 -18.71 -13.12 9.93
CA GLY A 106 -17.92 -13.76 10.99
C GLY A 106 -17.51 -12.85 12.15
N GLU A 107 -16.80 -13.40 13.13
CA GLU A 107 -16.26 -12.65 14.27
C GLU A 107 -14.97 -11.93 13.88
N TYR A 108 -14.83 -10.64 14.19
CA TYR A 108 -13.61 -9.89 13.88
C TYR A 108 -12.34 -10.61 14.39
N ASN A 109 -11.35 -10.81 13.51
CA ASN A 109 -10.12 -11.64 13.66
C ASN A 109 -10.34 -13.16 13.88
N GLY A 110 -11.58 -13.63 13.77
CA GLY A 110 -11.92 -15.05 13.84
C GLY A 110 -11.59 -15.81 12.55
N PRO A 111 -11.61 -17.15 12.58
CA PRO A 111 -11.46 -17.96 11.38
C PRO A 111 -12.63 -17.73 10.40
N GLN A 112 -12.35 -17.77 9.10
CA GLN A 112 -13.33 -17.60 8.01
C GLN A 112 -14.04 -16.24 7.97
N THR A 113 -13.48 -15.24 8.67
CA THR A 113 -14.03 -13.89 8.72
C THR A 113 -13.84 -13.19 7.39
N VAL A 114 -14.89 -12.55 6.88
CA VAL A 114 -14.84 -11.84 5.59
C VAL A 114 -14.77 -10.34 5.84
N TYR A 115 -13.88 -9.69 5.11
CA TYR A 115 -13.67 -8.25 5.15
C TYR A 115 -13.82 -7.60 3.78
N THR A 116 -14.11 -6.31 3.79
CA THR A 116 -14.11 -5.44 2.62
C THR A 116 -13.54 -4.06 2.95
N THR A 117 -13.36 -3.19 1.96
CA THR A 117 -12.95 -1.80 2.15
C THR A 117 -14.16 -0.87 2.07
N GLU A 118 -14.09 0.30 2.71
CA GLU A 118 -15.18 1.31 2.69
C GLU A 118 -15.61 1.67 1.27
N ILE A 119 -14.63 1.84 0.38
CA ILE A 119 -14.86 1.98 -1.06
C ILE A 119 -14.55 0.63 -1.70
N ASN A 120 -15.58 -0.02 -2.23
CA ASN A 120 -15.46 -1.32 -2.89
C ASN A 120 -16.20 -1.36 -4.24
N ASN A 121 -15.57 -0.79 -5.26
CA ASN A 121 -16.11 -0.80 -6.62
C ASN A 121 -15.76 -2.08 -7.41
N THR A 122 -14.95 -2.97 -6.84
CA THR A 122 -14.42 -4.17 -7.51
C THR A 122 -15.05 -5.47 -6.99
N GLY A 123 -15.85 -5.40 -5.92
CA GLY A 123 -16.37 -6.58 -5.24
C GLY A 123 -15.31 -7.30 -4.39
N LEU A 124 -14.27 -6.59 -3.95
CA LEU A 124 -13.20 -7.12 -3.10
C LEU A 124 -13.77 -7.74 -1.81
N GLN A 125 -13.41 -9.01 -1.59
CA GLN A 125 -13.62 -9.73 -0.34
C GLN A 125 -12.29 -10.34 0.09
N VAL A 126 -11.88 -10.04 1.32
CA VAL A 126 -10.69 -10.60 1.96
C VAL A 126 -11.16 -11.66 2.96
N LYS A 127 -10.56 -12.84 2.95
CA LYS A 127 -10.93 -14.01 3.77
C LYS A 127 -9.73 -14.54 4.54
#